data_AF-A0A972JG63-F1
#
_entry.id   AF-A0A972JG63-F1
#
_cell.length_a   1.000
_cell.length_b   1.000
_cell.length_c   1.000
_cell.angle_alpha   90.00
_cell.angle_beta   90.00
_cell.angle_gamma   90.00
#
_symmetry.space_group_name_H-M   'P 1'
#
loop_
_entity.id
_entity.type
_entity.pdbx_description
1 polymer ?
#
loop_
_entity_poly.entity_id
_entity_poly.type
_entity_poly.pdbx_seq_one_letter_code
_entity_poly.pdbx_strand_id
1 'polypeptide(L)'
;MNKKDLVRLTDEEVLQELKKSKSTAIFDAVLIGLLIGIGLYSTIKNGFGLLTFLPLIYVPIAGRNKVKSNELKRLATERNLE
;
A
#
# COMPACT_ATOMS: atom_id res chain seq x y z
N MET A 1 -3.22 -7.70 8.70
CA MET A 1 -4.06 -7.17 9.79
C MET A 1 -5.39 -7.92 9.71
N ASN A 2 -5.91 -8.43 10.82
CA ASN A 2 -7.15 -9.20 10.77
C ASN A 2 -8.32 -8.21 10.83
N LYS A 3 -9.42 -8.49 10.12
CA LYS A 3 -10.62 -7.63 10.10
C LYS A 3 -11.16 -7.35 11.51
N LYS A 4 -10.96 -8.32 12.43
CA LYS A 4 -11.29 -8.21 13.86
C LYS A 4 -10.51 -7.12 14.59
N ASP A 5 -9.29 -6.81 14.17
CA ASP A 5 -8.47 -5.76 14.81
C ASP A 5 -8.93 -4.37 14.40
N LEU A 6 -9.39 -4.22 13.14
CA LEU A 6 -9.89 -2.93 12.63
C LEU A 6 -11.23 -2.53 13.27
N VAL A 7 -12.11 -3.48 13.53
CA VAL A 7 -13.42 -3.21 14.17
C VAL A 7 -13.27 -2.76 15.63
N ARG A 8 -12.13 -3.04 16.28
CA ARG A 8 -11.85 -2.63 17.66
C ARG A 8 -11.30 -1.21 17.78
N LEU A 9 -10.95 -0.57 16.66
CA LEU A 9 -10.50 0.82 16.64
C LEU A 9 -11.65 1.76 17.04
N THR A 10 -11.33 2.82 17.79
CA THR A 10 -12.25 3.95 18.02
C THR A 10 -12.41 4.79 16.75
N ASP A 11 -13.39 5.68 16.74
CA ASP A 11 -13.69 6.49 15.56
C ASP A 11 -12.53 7.45 15.21
N GLU A 12 -11.85 7.99 16.21
CA GLU A 12 -10.65 8.81 16.04
C GLU A 12 -9.49 8.00 15.44
N GLU A 13 -9.29 6.77 15.92
CA GLU A 13 -8.25 5.87 15.41
C GLU A 13 -8.51 5.45 13.96
N VAL A 14 -9.77 5.22 13.59
CA VAL A 14 -10.17 4.91 12.20
C VAL A 14 -9.85 6.09 11.28
N LEU A 15 -10.19 7.32 11.67
CA LEU A 15 -9.89 8.52 10.88
C LEU A 15 -8.37 8.79 10.78
N GLN A 16 -7.63 8.56 11.85
CA GLN A 16 -6.17 8.69 11.85
C GLN A 16 -5.52 7.67 10.90
N GLU A 17 -5.94 6.40 10.99
CA GLU A 17 -5.39 5.33 10.14
C GLU A 17 -5.81 5.50 8.67
N LEU A 18 -6.98 6.09 8.40
CA LEU A 18 -7.40 6.49 7.05
C LEU A 18 -6.48 7.55 6.44
N LYS A 19 -6.14 8.59 7.21
CA LYS A 19 -5.18 9.62 6.75
C LYS A 19 -3.82 8.99 6.46
N LYS A 20 -3.34 8.14 7.37
CA LYS A 20 -2.08 7.40 7.19
C LYS A 20 -2.13 6.51 5.95
N SER A 21 -3.25 5.82 5.72
CA SER A 21 -3.44 4.96 4.56
C SER A 21 -3.38 5.73 3.23
N LYS A 22 -3.84 6.99 3.18
CA LYS A 22 -3.65 7.86 2.01
C LYS A 22 -2.17 8.15 1.74
N SER A 23 -1.41 8.50 2.79
CA SER A 23 0.03 8.70 2.68
C SER A 23 0.77 7.43 2.25
N THR A 24 0.37 6.26 2.78
CA THR A 24 0.91 4.97 2.35
C THR A 24 0.64 4.70 0.87
N ALA A 25 -0.54 5.04 0.34
CA ALA A 25 -0.84 4.86 -1.07
C ALA A 25 0.07 5.71 -1.98
N ILE A 26 0.38 6.95 -1.57
CA ILE A 26 1.34 7.80 -2.29
C ILE A 26 2.74 7.19 -2.24
N PHE A 27 3.17 6.73 -1.05
CA PHE A 27 4.46 6.08 -0.89
C PHE A 27 4.59 4.81 -1.74
N ASP A 28 3.55 3.96 -1.76
CA ASP A 28 3.49 2.76 -2.59
C ASP A 28 3.66 3.12 -4.08
N ALA A 29 2.98 4.17 -4.56
CA ALA A 29 3.09 4.63 -5.94
C ALA A 29 4.49 5.13 -6.29
N VAL A 30 5.09 5.94 -5.42
CA VAL A 30 6.47 6.44 -5.59
C VAL A 30 7.46 5.28 -5.60
N LEU A 31 7.33 4.35 -4.66
CA LEU A 31 8.23 3.22 -4.55
C LEU A 31 8.12 2.29 -5.76
N ILE A 32 6.91 1.99 -6.24
CA ILE A 32 6.71 1.20 -7.46
C ILE A 32 7.36 1.90 -8.66
N GLY A 33 7.18 3.21 -8.81
CA GLY A 33 7.82 3.99 -9.88
C GLY A 33 9.35 3.91 -9.82
N LEU A 34 9.93 4.05 -8.63
CA LEU A 34 11.37 3.90 -8.40
C LEU A 34 11.86 2.48 -8.75
N LEU A 35 11.15 1.46 -8.28
CA LEU A 35 11.49 0.05 -8.52
C LEU A 35 11.46 -0.28 -10.01
N ILE A 36 10.44 0.20 -10.74
CA ILE A 36 10.35 0.02 -12.20
C ILE A 36 11.51 0.75 -12.88
N GLY A 37 11.82 1.98 -12.48
CA GLY A 37 12.95 2.74 -13.03
C GLY A 37 14.29 2.03 -12.86
N ILE A 38 14.58 1.56 -11.64
CA ILE A 38 15.80 0.78 -11.34
C ILE A 38 15.82 -0.53 -12.12
N GLY A 39 14.70 -1.26 -12.14
CA GLY A 39 14.58 -2.54 -12.85
C GLY A 39 14.83 -2.39 -14.34
N LEU A 40 14.25 -1.36 -14.98
CA LEU A 40 14.43 -1.11 -16.41
C LEU A 40 15.86 -0.66 -16.72
N TYR A 41 16.41 0.30 -15.96
CA TYR A 41 17.78 0.76 -16.13
C TYR A 41 18.78 -0.39 -15.98
N SER A 42 18.62 -1.21 -14.94
CA SER A 42 19.48 -2.37 -14.72
C SER A 42 19.35 -3.40 -15.83
N THR A 43 18.13 -3.62 -16.35
CA THR A 43 17.92 -4.59 -17.45
C THR A 43 18.62 -4.15 -18.73
N ILE A 44 18.56 -2.85 -19.05
CA ILE A 44 19.22 -2.28 -20.23
C ILE A 44 20.76 -2.33 -20.08
N LYS A 45 21.29 -2.04 -18.89
CA LYS A 45 22.75 -1.95 -18.66
C LYS A 45 23.43 -3.28 -18.39
N ASN A 46 22.79 -4.15 -17.62
CA ASN A 46 23.39 -5.37 -17.07
C ASN A 46 22.69 -6.65 -17.55
N GLY A 47 21.66 -6.54 -18.39
CA GLY A 47 20.80 -7.66 -18.77
C GLY A 47 19.80 -8.04 -17.67
N PHE A 48 19.09 -9.15 -17.87
CA PHE A 48 18.15 -9.68 -16.88
C PHE A 48 18.88 -10.11 -15.61
N GLY A 49 18.41 -9.62 -14.46
CA GLY A 49 18.98 -9.97 -13.16
C GLY A 49 18.00 -9.74 -12.02
N LEU A 50 18.47 -9.92 -10.78
CA LEU A 50 17.64 -9.81 -9.58
C LEU A 50 16.87 -8.48 -9.48
N LEU A 51 17.50 -7.37 -9.88
CA LEU A 51 16.90 -6.03 -9.84
C LEU A 51 15.71 -5.87 -10.79
N THR A 52 15.66 -6.64 -11.88
CA THR A 52 14.53 -6.65 -12.82
C THR A 52 13.25 -7.18 -12.17
N PHE A 53 13.38 -8.12 -11.23
CA PHE A 53 12.26 -8.73 -10.51
C PHE A 53 11.91 -8.00 -9.20
N LEU A 54 12.67 -6.97 -8.84
CA LEU A 54 12.46 -6.20 -7.61
C LEU A 54 11.05 -5.57 -7.51
N PRO A 55 10.45 -5.03 -8.59
CA PRO A 55 9.05 -4.57 -8.56
C PRO A 55 8.08 -5.69 -8.16
N LEU A 56 8.34 -6.92 -8.62
CA LEU A 56 7.48 -8.08 -8.41
C LEU A 56 7.38 -8.47 -6.93
N ILE A 57 8.49 -8.32 -6.19
CA ILE A 57 8.54 -8.58 -4.74
C ILE A 57 7.65 -7.59 -3.97
N TYR A 58 7.47 -6.36 -4.47
CA TYR A 58 6.70 -5.32 -3.78
C TYR A 58 5.18 -5.41 -4.02
N VAL A 59 4.75 -5.99 -5.14
CA VAL A 59 3.32 -6.15 -5.49
C VAL A 59 2.44 -6.69 -4.36
N PRO A 60 2.78 -7.79 -3.66
CA PRO A 60 1.92 -8.31 -2.58
C PRO A 60 1.80 -7.34 -1.38
N ILE A 61 2.83 -6.52 -1.14
CA ILE A 61 2.84 -5.53 -0.04
C ILE A 61 1.86 -4.40 -0.37
N ALA A 62 2.00 -3.81 -1.56
CA ALA A 62 1.08 -2.78 -2.06
C ALA A 62 -0.38 -3.29 -2.12
N GLY A 63 -0.57 -4.56 -2.52
CA GLY A 63 -1.89 -5.21 -2.52
C GLY A 63 -2.52 -5.26 -1.12
N ARG A 64 -1.75 -5.65 -0.10
CA ARG A 64 -2.21 -5.68 1.30
C ARG A 64 -2.56 -4.28 1.83
N ASN A 65 -1.76 -3.26 1.49
CA ASN A 65 -2.03 -1.88 1.87
C ASN A 65 -3.34 -1.37 1.26
N LYS A 66 -3.60 -1.71 -0.01
CA LYS A 66 -4.85 -1.37 -0.70
C LYS A 66 -6.07 -2.04 -0.08
N VAL A 67 -5.98 -3.32 0.26
CA VAL A 67 -7.06 -4.05 0.94
C VAL A 67 -7.36 -3.40 2.30
N LYS A 68 -6.33 -3.13 3.11
CA LYS A 68 -6.48 -2.44 4.40
C LYS A 68 -7.15 -1.06 4.25
N SER A 69 -6.74 -0.27 3.25
CA SER A 69 -7.33 1.04 2.97
C SER A 69 -8.83 0.95 2.68
N ASN A 70 -9.22 -0.04 1.86
CA ASN A 70 -10.62 -0.27 1.52
C ASN A 70 -11.45 -0.70 2.73
N GLU A 71 -10.90 -1.56 3.59
CA GLU A 71 -11.57 -1.98 4.83
C GLU A 71 -11.77 -0.82 5.81
N LEU A 72 -10.76 0.05 5.98
CA LEU A 72 -10.86 1.26 6.79
C LEU A 72 -11.91 2.24 6.24
N LYS A 73 -11.96 2.43 4.92
CA LYS A 73 -12.98 3.27 4.27
C LYS A 73 -14.38 2.73 4.51
N ARG A 74 -14.56 1.42 4.33
CA ARG A 74 -15.83 0.73 4.58
C ARG A 74 -16.27 0.90 6.03
N LEU A 75 -15.35 0.76 6.98
CA LEU A 75 -15.64 0.93 8.42
C LEU A 75 -16.03 2.37 8.76
N ALA A 76 -15.35 3.36 8.20
CA ALA A 76 -15.72 4.76 8.39
C ALA A 76 -17.12 5.07 7.83
N THR A 77 -17.45 4.55 6.64
CA THR A 77 -18.81 4.68 6.07
C THR A 77 -19.86 3.98 6.93
N GLU A 78 -19.60 2.75 7.41
CA GLU A 78 -20.52 2.01 8.29
C GLU A 78 -20.83 2.77 9.59
N ARG A 79 -19.88 3.58 10.07
CA ARG A 79 -20.01 4.37 11.29
C ARG A 79 -20.43 5.83 11.05
N ASN A 80 -20.72 6.21 9.81
CA ASN A 80 -21.04 7.59 9.41
C ASN A 80 -19.95 8.61 9.80
N LEU A 81 -18.68 8.19 9.71
CA LEU A 81 -17.51 9.04 9.89
C LEU A 81 -17.14 9.62 8.52
N GLU A 82 -17.77 10.75 8.16
CA GLU A 82 -17.47 11.51 6.93
C GLU A 82 -16.44 12.62 7.16
#